data_AF-A0A0D0BQM3-F1
#
_entry.id   AF-A0A0D0BQM3-F1
#
_cell.length_a   1.000
_cell.length_b   1.000
_cell.length_c   1.000
_cell.angle_alpha   90.00
_cell.angle_beta   90.00
_cell.angle_gamma   90.00
#
_symmetry.space_group_name_H-M   'P 1'
#
loop_
_entity.id
_entity.type
_entity.pdbx_description
1 polymer ?
#
loop_
_entity_poly.entity_id
_entity_poly.type
_entity_poly.pdbx_seq_one_letter_code
_entity_poly.pdbx_strand_id
1 'polypeptide(L)'
;NLMWYWKDGKRIGVLNGYDLSPLADEPGPRGNERTGTVPFMALDLLTEEGQRGEVEYLYRHDLESFMWCFAWISMRYENGVLLPTGLRPFDEWARLDAVACGDKKNRF
;
A
#
# COMPACT_ATOMS: atom_id res chain seq x y z
N ASN A 1 -2.51 -0.78 -8.60
CA ASN A 1 -3.88 -0.26 -8.44
C ASN A 1 -4.92 -1.32 -8.82
N LEU A 2 -5.95 -1.56 -8.00
CA LEU A 2 -6.96 -2.59 -8.27
C LEU A 2 -8.25 -1.98 -8.86
N MET A 3 -8.65 -2.44 -10.03
CA MET A 3 -9.91 -2.13 -10.68
C MET A 3 -10.73 -3.40 -10.90
N TRP A 4 -11.99 -3.25 -11.26
CA TRP A 4 -12.83 -4.39 -11.63
C TRP A 4 -13.86 -4.02 -12.69
N TYR A 5 -14.31 -5.02 -13.44
CA TYR A 5 -15.39 -4.90 -14.42
C TYR A 5 -16.20 -6.19 -14.52
N TRP A 6 -17.38 -6.12 -15.12
CA TRP A 6 -18.21 -7.29 -15.40
C TRP A 6 -17.94 -7.82 -16.81
N LYS A 7 -17.81 -9.14 -16.94
CA LYS A 7 -17.69 -9.83 -18.22
C LYS A 7 -18.36 -11.20 -18.12
N ASP A 8 -19.28 -11.51 -19.03
CA ASP A 8 -19.98 -12.80 -19.11
C ASP A 8 -20.58 -13.26 -17.76
N GLY A 9 -21.22 -12.34 -17.04
CA GLY A 9 -21.82 -12.60 -15.72
C GLY A 9 -20.82 -12.80 -14.58
N LYS A 10 -19.51 -12.63 -14.82
CA LYS A 10 -18.45 -12.74 -13.81
C LYS A 10 -17.85 -11.36 -13.51
N ARG A 11 -17.47 -11.15 -12.25
CA ARG A 11 -16.70 -9.98 -11.82
C ARG A 11 -15.22 -10.27 -11.99
N ILE A 12 -14.53 -9.48 -12.80
CA ILE A 12 -13.11 -9.63 -13.11
C ILE A 12 -12.33 -8.51 -12.41
N GLY A 13 -11.35 -8.88 -11.58
CA GLY A 13 -10.38 -7.94 -11.01
C GLY A 13 -9.22 -7.71 -11.98
N VAL A 14 -8.72 -6.48 -12.04
CA VAL A 14 -7.61 -6.07 -12.88
C VAL A 14 -6.63 -5.27 -12.04
N LEU A 15 -5.37 -5.70 -12.04
CA LEU A 15 -4.28 -4.87 -11.54
C LEU A 15 -3.85 -3.92 -12.67
N ASN A 16 -3.81 -2.63 -12.39
CA ASN A 16 -3.38 -1.57 -13.32
C ASN A 16 -2.39 -0.62 -12.63
N GLY A 17 -1.92 0.39 -13.37
CA GLY A 17 -1.08 1.45 -12.83
C GLY A 17 0.35 0.97 -12.62
N TYR A 18 0.96 0.49 -13.71
CA TYR A 18 2.34 -0.01 -13.74
C TYR A 18 3.35 1.07 -14.18
N ASP A 19 2.91 2.32 -14.28
CA ASP A 19 3.75 3.50 -14.57
C ASP A 19 4.88 3.67 -13.54
N LEU A 20 4.64 3.20 -12.32
CA LEU A 20 5.62 3.14 -11.23
C LEU A 20 6.12 1.71 -10.96
N SER A 21 6.09 0.79 -11.92
CA SER A 21 6.67 -0.56 -11.76
C SER A 21 8.05 -0.66 -12.43
N PRO A 22 9.04 -1.31 -11.80
CA PRO A 22 10.36 -1.43 -12.41
C PRO A 22 10.35 -2.57 -13.42
N LEU A 23 11.23 -2.51 -14.41
CA LEU A 23 11.48 -3.69 -15.24
C LEU A 23 12.26 -4.72 -14.42
N ALA A 24 12.05 -6.01 -14.70
CA ALA A 24 12.68 -7.09 -13.94
C ALA A 24 14.22 -7.08 -14.03
N ASP A 25 14.75 -6.56 -15.13
CA ASP A 25 16.19 -6.50 -15.41
C ASP A 25 16.81 -5.12 -15.09
N GLU A 26 15.99 -4.16 -14.63
CA GLU A 26 16.48 -2.86 -14.19
C GLU A 26 16.70 -2.87 -12.67
N PRO A 27 17.73 -2.16 -12.16
CA PRO A 27 17.82 -1.90 -10.74
C PRO A 27 16.47 -1.37 -10.26
N GLY A 28 15.88 -2.04 -9.28
CA GLY A 28 14.63 -1.58 -8.68
C GLY A 28 14.76 -0.12 -8.22
N PRO A 29 13.63 0.59 -8.09
CA PRO A 29 13.61 1.99 -7.67
C PRO A 29 14.33 2.12 -6.34
N ARG A 30 15.18 3.14 -6.22
CA ARG A 30 15.89 3.40 -4.98
C ARG A 30 15.12 4.48 -4.23
N GLY A 31 14.48 4.07 -3.14
CA GLY A 31 13.90 5.00 -2.16
C GLY A 31 12.57 5.61 -2.48
N ASN A 32 12.45 6.87 -2.08
CA ASN A 32 11.27 7.70 -2.30
C ASN A 32 11.16 8.24 -3.74
N GLU A 33 12.05 7.84 -4.66
CA GLU A 33 11.93 8.11 -6.10
C GLU A 33 10.61 7.59 -6.69
N ARG A 34 9.95 6.67 -5.97
CA ARG A 34 8.55 6.28 -6.23
C ARG A 34 7.66 6.59 -5.03
N THR A 35 6.74 7.52 -5.24
CA THR A 35 5.62 7.90 -4.39
C THR A 35 4.66 6.71 -4.16
N GLY A 36 5.09 5.75 -3.35
CA GLY A 36 4.19 4.78 -2.75
C GLY A 36 3.13 5.52 -1.91
N THR A 37 1.92 4.98 -1.85
CA THR A 37 0.90 5.52 -0.95
C THR A 37 1.25 5.10 0.47
N VAL A 38 1.68 6.06 1.31
CA VAL A 38 2.28 5.84 2.64
C VAL A 38 1.63 4.72 3.48
N PRO A 39 0.30 4.69 3.68
CA PRO A 39 -0.34 3.62 4.45
C PRO A 39 -0.09 2.20 3.91
N PHE A 40 0.10 2.07 2.60
CA PHE A 40 0.25 0.79 1.91
C PHE A 40 1.71 0.46 1.60
N MET A 41 2.69 1.30 1.94
CA MET A 41 4.10 0.93 1.74
C MET A 41 4.53 -0.16 2.75
N ALA A 42 5.44 -1.03 2.34
CA ALA A 42 6.05 -2.02 3.21
C ALA A 42 6.80 -1.36 4.38
N LEU A 43 6.88 -2.03 5.53
CA LEU A 43 7.52 -1.50 6.74
C LEU A 43 8.99 -1.09 6.51
N ASP A 44 9.77 -1.93 5.82
CA ASP A 44 11.18 -1.63 5.52
C ASP A 44 11.33 -0.34 4.70
N LEU A 45 10.36 -0.03 3.84
CA LEU A 45 10.33 1.18 3.02
C LEU A 45 9.88 2.42 3.80
N LEU A 46 9.19 2.26 4.93
CA LEU A 46 8.73 3.37 5.78
C LEU A 46 9.83 3.89 6.73
N THR A 47 10.96 3.21 6.83
CA THR A 47 12.13 3.65 7.62
C THR A 47 12.82 4.87 7.00
N GLU A 48 13.66 5.58 7.76
CA GLU A 48 14.45 6.67 7.20
C GLU A 48 15.37 6.20 6.05
N GLU A 49 16.01 5.04 6.19
CA GLU A 49 16.84 4.40 5.16
C GLU A 49 16.01 4.07 3.91
N GLY A 50 14.81 3.51 4.12
CA GLY A 50 13.85 3.23 3.06
C GLY A 50 13.43 4.50 2.31
N GLN A 51 13.18 5.58 3.03
CA GLN A 51 12.84 6.87 2.45
C GLN A 51 14.01 7.55 1.74
N ARG A 52 15.27 7.30 2.15
CA ARG A 52 16.47 7.78 1.43
C ARG A 52 16.85 6.93 0.21
N GLY A 53 16.26 5.75 0.06
CA GLY A 53 16.57 4.83 -1.04
C GLY A 53 17.76 3.95 -0.87
N GLU A 54 18.06 3.69 0.38
CA GLU A 54 19.10 2.78 0.78
C GLU A 54 18.57 1.34 0.90
N VAL A 55 17.24 1.17 0.96
CA VAL A 55 16.59 -0.15 0.95
C VAL A 55 16.26 -0.57 -0.49
N GLU A 56 16.77 -1.74 -0.88
CA GLU A 56 16.46 -2.35 -2.17
C GLU A 56 14.97 -2.72 -2.26
N TYR A 57 14.33 -2.34 -3.36
CA TYR A 57 12.95 -2.71 -3.62
C TYR A 57 12.83 -4.17 -4.07
N LEU A 58 12.10 -4.99 -3.31
CA LEU A 58 11.93 -6.42 -3.54
C LEU A 58 10.44 -6.77 -3.75
N TYR A 59 10.16 -7.87 -4.45
CA TYR A 59 8.78 -8.34 -4.70
C TYR A 59 7.94 -8.50 -3.40
N ARG A 60 8.60 -8.83 -2.27
CA ARG A 60 7.94 -8.96 -0.97
C ARG A 60 7.30 -7.65 -0.51
N HIS A 61 7.81 -6.50 -0.95
CA HIS A 61 7.24 -5.20 -0.62
C HIS A 61 5.89 -4.97 -1.33
N ASP A 62 5.74 -5.43 -2.57
CA ASP A 62 4.44 -5.43 -3.27
C ASP A 62 3.43 -6.35 -2.59
N LEU A 63 3.87 -7.54 -2.16
CA LEU A 63 3.02 -8.47 -1.41
C LEU A 63 2.55 -7.86 -0.09
N GLU A 64 3.46 -7.26 0.67
CA GLU A 64 3.11 -6.59 1.92
C GLU A 64 2.14 -5.43 1.66
N SER A 65 2.38 -4.64 0.62
CA SER A 65 1.49 -3.55 0.20
C SER A 65 0.06 -4.03 -0.08
N PHE A 66 -0.06 -5.17 -0.77
CA PHE A 66 -1.34 -5.81 -1.03
C PHE A 66 -2.06 -6.23 0.26
N MET A 67 -1.33 -6.79 1.23
CA MET A 67 -1.89 -7.15 2.53
C MET A 67 -2.40 -5.92 3.30
N TRP A 68 -1.68 -4.81 3.24
CA TRP A 68 -2.13 -3.56 3.86
C TRP A 68 -3.35 -2.95 3.18
N CYS A 69 -3.46 -3.05 1.84
CA CYS A 69 -4.69 -2.69 1.12
C CYS A 69 -5.87 -3.56 1.58
N PHE A 70 -5.65 -4.88 1.74
CA PHE A 70 -6.69 -5.81 2.18
C PHE A 70 -7.15 -5.52 3.62
N ALA A 71 -6.22 -5.32 4.55
CA ALA A 71 -6.51 -4.97 5.94
C ALA A 71 -7.29 -3.64 6.00
N TRP A 72 -6.85 -2.65 5.23
CA TRP A 72 -7.50 -1.36 5.13
C TRP A 72 -8.94 -1.47 4.67
N ILE A 73 -9.21 -2.16 3.56
CA ILE A 73 -10.58 -2.35 3.08
C ILE A 73 -11.42 -3.12 4.09
N SER A 74 -10.89 -4.21 4.65
CA SER A 74 -11.63 -5.09 5.56
C SER A 74 -12.08 -4.39 6.85
N MET A 75 -11.30 -3.43 7.34
CA MET A 75 -11.62 -2.69 8.57
C MET A 75 -12.31 -1.35 8.33
N ARG A 76 -12.62 -1.02 7.07
CA ARG A 76 -13.37 0.20 6.71
C ARG A 76 -14.86 -0.03 6.57
N TYR A 77 -15.30 -1.27 6.37
CA TYR A 77 -16.69 -1.58 6.08
C TYR A 77 -17.25 -2.57 7.07
N GLU A 78 -18.49 -2.34 7.49
CA GLU A 78 -19.29 -3.29 8.26
C GLU A 78 -20.59 -3.52 7.49
N ASN A 79 -20.92 -4.79 7.19
CA ASN A 79 -22.10 -5.17 6.39
C ASN A 79 -22.21 -4.40 5.05
N GLY A 80 -21.08 -4.11 4.41
CA GLY A 80 -21.02 -3.38 3.15
C GLY A 80 -21.20 -1.86 3.28
N VAL A 81 -21.35 -1.33 4.50
CA VAL A 81 -21.46 0.10 4.78
C VAL A 81 -20.13 0.63 5.27
N LEU A 82 -19.69 1.76 4.72
CA LEU A 82 -18.47 2.45 5.15
C LEU A 82 -18.65 2.97 6.58
N LEU A 83 -17.72 2.62 7.46
CA LEU A 83 -17.73 3.09 8.84
C LEU A 83 -17.50 4.62 8.92
N PRO A 84 -18.13 5.30 9.88
CA PRO A 84 -17.87 6.71 10.16
C PRO A 84 -16.39 7.01 10.43
N THR A 85 -15.97 8.23 10.11
CA THR A 85 -14.64 8.74 10.46
C THR A 85 -14.42 8.60 11.98
N GLY A 86 -13.24 8.10 12.38
CA GLY A 86 -12.89 7.85 13.77
C GLY A 86 -13.14 6.42 14.26
N LEU A 87 -13.98 5.64 13.56
CA LEU A 87 -14.15 4.20 13.83
C LEU A 87 -13.31 3.31 12.91
N ARG A 88 -12.52 3.93 12.02
CA ARG A 88 -11.69 3.26 11.03
C ARG A 88 -10.24 3.24 11.54
N PRO A 89 -9.67 2.07 11.90
CA PRO A 89 -8.39 1.98 12.61
C PRO A 89 -7.20 2.67 11.93
N PHE A 90 -7.24 2.82 10.60
CA PHE A 90 -6.09 3.32 9.82
C PHE A 90 -6.27 4.73 9.24
N ASP A 91 -7.38 5.41 9.51
CA ASP A 91 -7.64 6.75 8.97
C ASP A 91 -6.51 7.74 9.27
N GLU A 92 -5.91 7.63 10.47
CA GLU A 92 -4.82 8.49 10.87
C GLU A 92 -3.56 8.26 10.04
N TRP A 93 -3.28 7.03 9.58
CA TRP A 93 -2.08 6.70 8.80
C TRP A 93 -2.03 7.48 7.48
N ALA A 94 -3.19 7.78 6.88
CA ALA A 94 -3.27 8.57 5.65
C ALA A 94 -2.86 10.04 5.83
N ARG A 95 -2.63 10.49 7.06
CA ARG A 95 -2.22 11.87 7.39
C ARG A 95 -0.78 11.93 7.94
N LEU A 96 -0.14 10.79 8.15
CA LEU A 96 1.21 10.71 8.69
C LEU A 96 2.24 10.75 7.56
N ASP A 97 3.44 11.23 7.88
CA ASP A 97 4.60 10.97 7.04
C ASP A 97 4.98 9.47 7.09
N ALA A 98 5.93 9.08 6.23
CA ALA A 98 6.34 7.69 6.10
C ALA A 98 6.85 7.10 7.42
N VAL A 99 7.71 7.81 8.13
CA VAL A 99 8.35 7.31 9.35
C VAL A 99 7.31 7.16 10.47
N ALA A 100 6.48 8.18 10.70
CA ALA A 100 5.42 8.14 11.68
C ALA A 100 4.36 7.05 11.36
N CYS A 101 4.06 6.84 10.07
CA CYS A 101 3.20 5.74 9.64
C CYS A 101 3.85 4.38 9.93
N GLY A 102 5.14 4.21 9.64
CA GLY A 102 5.90 3.00 9.96
C GLY A 102 5.87 2.66 11.44
N ASP A 103 6.05 3.65 12.30
CA ASP A 103 6.00 3.49 13.76
C ASP A 103 4.63 3.01 14.25
N LYS A 104 3.54 3.58 13.72
CA LYS A 104 2.17 3.16 14.07
C LYS A 104 1.89 1.75 13.58
N LYS A 105 2.34 1.44 12.38
CA LYS A 105 2.12 0.17 11.69
C LYS A 105 2.85 -1.00 12.35
N ASN A 106 4.06 -0.76 12.86
CA ASN A 106 4.82 -1.73 13.67
C ASN A 106 4.15 -2.07 15.02
N ARG A 107 3.20 -1.25 15.48
CA ARG A 107 2.52 -1.42 16.78
C ARG A 107 1.10 -1.99 16.64
N PHE A 108 0.64 -2.22 15.41
CA PHE A 108 -0.67 -2.79 15.11
C PHE A 108 -0.59 -4.31 15.12
#